data_AF-A0A2G9SJ84-F1
#
_entry.id   AF-A0A2G9SJ84-F1
#
_cell.length_a   1.000
_cell.length_b   1.000
_cell.length_c   1.000
_cell.angle_alpha   90.00
_cell.angle_beta   90.00
_cell.angle_gamma   90.00
#
_symmetry.space_group_name_H-M   'P 1'
#
loop_
_entity.id
_entity.type
_entity.pdbx_description
1 polymer ?
#
loop_
_entity_poly.entity_id
_entity_poly.type
_entity_poly.pdbx_seq_one_letter_code
_entity_poly.pdbx_strand_id
1 'polypeptide(L)'
;ALEDAKRDADLHHAACNVVKKPGNIYYLYERESGQRYFSILSPKDWGKSCPHEFIAAYKLQHDMSWTPFGEIEKRDAEINIIDKLLNDQIALPSSDEPNFRGLTY
;
A
#
# COMPACT_ATOMS: atom_id res chain seq x y z
N ALA A 1 11.12 13.19 -7.30
CA ALA A 1 10.36 13.79 -6.17
C ALA A 1 9.06 14.45 -6.64
N LEU A 2 9.06 15.31 -7.67
CA LEU A 2 7.81 15.93 -8.17
C LEU A 2 6.95 15.01 -9.04
N GLU A 3 7.58 14.20 -9.91
CA GLU A 3 6.89 13.29 -10.82
C GLU A 3 6.11 12.19 -10.08
N ASP A 4 6.66 11.75 -8.94
CA ASP A 4 6.07 10.71 -8.11
C ASP A 4 4.80 11.21 -7.40
N ALA A 5 4.89 12.40 -6.79
CA ALA A 5 3.73 13.07 -6.17
C ALA A 5 2.61 13.38 -7.18
N LYS A 6 2.97 13.76 -8.42
CA LYS A 6 1.98 13.99 -9.48
C LYS A 6 1.31 12.70 -9.91
N ARG A 7 2.07 11.60 -10.00
CA ARG A 7 1.54 10.27 -10.32
C ARG A 7 0.60 9.80 -9.22
N ASP A 8 0.99 9.95 -7.95
CA ASP A 8 0.15 9.59 -6.81
C ASP A 8 -1.16 10.38 -6.79
N ALA A 9 -1.11 11.70 -7.03
CA ALA A 9 -2.30 12.54 -7.13
C ALA A 9 -3.25 12.09 -8.27
N ASP A 10 -2.70 11.73 -9.43
CA ASP A 10 -3.48 11.20 -10.56
C ASP A 10 -4.13 9.86 -10.20
N LEU A 11 -3.41 8.95 -9.55
CA LEU A 11 -3.94 7.65 -9.10
C LEU A 11 -5.00 7.82 -8.00
N HIS A 12 -4.86 8.80 -7.11
CA HIS A 12 -5.89 9.12 -6.13
C HIS A 12 -7.18 9.60 -6.80
N HIS A 13 -7.06 10.43 -7.83
CA HIS A 13 -8.21 11.00 -8.54
C HIS A 13 -8.81 10.06 -9.58
N ALA A 14 -8.06 9.06 -10.05
CA ALA A 14 -8.52 8.09 -11.02
C ALA A 14 -9.84 7.44 -10.56
N ALA A 15 -10.80 7.41 -11.48
CA ALA A 15 -12.13 6.89 -11.22
C ALA A 15 -12.04 5.46 -10.71
N CYS A 16 -12.78 5.15 -9.65
CA CYS A 16 -12.80 3.82 -9.07
C CYS A 16 -14.24 3.50 -8.70
N ASN A 17 -14.79 2.44 -9.30
CA ASN A 17 -16.16 2.02 -9.03
C ASN A 17 -16.29 1.26 -7.70
N VAL A 18 -15.18 1.15 -6.96
CA VAL A 18 -15.05 0.41 -5.71
C VAL A 18 -14.37 1.29 -4.68
N VAL A 19 -14.72 1.11 -3.41
CA VAL A 19 -14.07 1.83 -2.31
C VAL A 19 -12.63 1.34 -2.21
N LYS A 20 -11.68 2.29 -2.27
CA LYS A 20 -10.25 2.03 -2.10
C LYS A 20 -9.99 1.55 -0.66
N LYS A 21 -9.44 0.35 -0.51
CA LYS A 21 -9.14 -0.30 0.77
C LYS A 21 -7.65 -0.62 0.80
N PRO A 22 -6.92 -0.20 1.85
CA PRO A 22 -5.50 -0.52 1.98
C PRO A 22 -5.29 -2.04 2.08
N GLY A 23 -4.14 -2.50 1.61
CA GLY A 23 -3.78 -3.91 1.50
C GLY A 23 -4.20 -4.56 0.18
N ASN A 24 -5.14 -3.97 -0.56
CA ASN A 24 -5.63 -4.53 -1.82
C ASN A 24 -4.80 -4.09 -3.03
N ILE A 25 -4.77 -4.96 -4.04
CA ILE A 25 -4.20 -4.69 -5.35
C ILE A 25 -5.31 -4.16 -6.26
N TYR A 26 -4.98 -3.08 -6.96
CA TYR A 26 -5.83 -2.41 -7.93
C TYR A 26 -5.13 -2.43 -9.28
N TYR A 27 -5.90 -2.71 -10.32
CA TYR A 27 -5.47 -2.79 -11.70
C TYR A 27 -5.97 -1.55 -12.43
N LEU A 28 -5.06 -0.76 -12.99
CA LEU A 28 -5.33 0.45 -13.74
C LEU A 28 -5.57 0.09 -15.21
N TYR A 29 -6.70 0.54 -15.73
CA TYR A 29 -7.10 0.35 -17.11
C TYR A 29 -7.39 1.68 -17.79
N GLU A 30 -7.22 1.72 -19.11
CA GLU A 30 -7.60 2.85 -19.95
C GLU A 30 -8.73 2.44 -20.91
N ARG A 31 -9.77 3.26 -20.99
CA ARG A 31 -10.86 3.11 -21.97
C ARG A 31 -10.46 3.70 -23.31
N GLU A 32 -11.15 3.35 -24.40
CA GLU A 32 -10.91 3.98 -25.71
C GLU A 32 -11.04 5.52 -25.68
N SER A 33 -11.85 6.04 -24.75
CA SER A 33 -12.04 7.46 -24.53
C SER A 33 -10.85 8.17 -23.86
N GLY A 34 -9.77 7.45 -23.54
CA GLY A 34 -8.60 7.95 -22.81
C GLY A 34 -8.81 8.11 -21.29
N GLN A 35 -9.97 7.70 -20.78
CA GLN A 35 -10.24 7.77 -19.34
C GLN A 35 -9.58 6.58 -18.61
N ARG A 36 -8.74 6.91 -17.63
CA ARG A 36 -8.12 5.92 -16.74
C ARG A 36 -8.99 5.64 -15.52
N TYR A 37 -9.10 4.36 -15.17
CA TYR A 37 -9.88 3.93 -14.02
C TYR A 37 -9.28 2.68 -13.36
N PHE A 38 -9.50 2.55 -12.07
CA PHE A 38 -9.06 1.39 -11.29
C PHE A 38 -10.16 0.34 -11.18
N SER A 39 -9.75 -0.93 -11.27
CA SER A 39 -10.57 -2.11 -10.97
C SER A 39 -9.86 -3.01 -9.95
N ILE A 40 -10.63 -3.77 -9.18
CA ILE A 40 -10.12 -4.86 -8.33
C ILE A 40 -9.83 -6.13 -9.13
N LEU A 41 -10.39 -6.26 -10.34
CA LEU A 41 -10.25 -7.45 -11.16
C LEU A 41 -8.97 -7.37 -12.01
N SER A 42 -8.20 -8.46 -12.01
CA SER A 42 -7.01 -8.61 -12.84
C SER A 42 -7.39 -8.84 -14.32
N PRO A 43 -6.49 -8.60 -15.29
CA PRO A 43 -6.78 -8.88 -16.70
C PRO A 43 -7.05 -10.38 -16.94
N LYS A 44 -6.54 -11.27 -16.07
CA LYS A 44 -6.85 -12.70 -16.09
C LYS A 44 -8.28 -12.98 -15.60
N ASP A 45 -8.71 -12.36 -14.50
CA ASP A 45 -10.05 -12.52 -13.93
C ASP A 45 -11.15 -11.98 -14.85
N TRP A 46 -10.86 -10.89 -15.56
CA TRP A 46 -11.80 -10.32 -16.52
C TRP A 46 -12.10 -11.23 -17.72
N GLY A 47 -11.21 -12.16 -18.05
CA GLY A 47 -11.37 -13.08 -19.17
C GLY A 47 -11.65 -12.36 -20.51
N LYS A 48 -12.54 -12.94 -21.32
CA LYS A 48 -12.90 -12.40 -22.65
C LYS A 48 -13.71 -11.10 -22.61
N SER A 49 -14.18 -10.69 -21.44
CA SER A 49 -15.03 -9.52 -21.28
C SER A 49 -14.24 -8.24 -21.02
N CYS A 50 -12.91 -8.29 -20.90
CA CYS A 50 -12.07 -7.10 -20.69
C CYS A 50 -12.00 -6.29 -22.00
N PRO A 51 -12.70 -5.14 -22.12
CA PRO A 51 -12.67 -4.33 -23.32
C PRO A 51 -11.58 -3.24 -23.26
N HIS A 52 -10.87 -3.16 -22.13
CA HIS A 52 -10.04 -2.01 -21.77
C HIS A 52 -8.57 -2.42 -21.69
N GLU A 53 -7.69 -1.51 -22.10
CA GLU A 53 -6.25 -1.78 -22.10
C GLU A 53 -5.70 -1.76 -20.67
N PHE A 54 -4.95 -2.81 -20.33
CA PHE A 54 -4.28 -2.91 -19.04
C PHE A 54 -3.01 -2.05 -19.05
N ILE A 55 -2.91 -1.10 -18.12
CA ILE A 55 -1.78 -0.17 -18.05
C ILE A 55 -0.78 -0.64 -17.00
N ALA A 56 -1.24 -0.85 -15.77
CA ALA A 56 -0.38 -1.22 -14.65
C ALA A 56 -1.22 -1.73 -13.46
N ALA A 57 -0.56 -2.36 -12.49
CA ALA A 57 -1.17 -2.77 -11.24
C ALA A 57 -0.43 -2.12 -10.06
N TYR A 58 -1.18 -1.77 -9.02
CA TYR A 58 -0.68 -1.09 -7.83
C TYR A 58 -1.35 -1.64 -6.57
N LYS A 59 -0.59 -1.84 -5.48
CA LYS A 59 -1.13 -2.12 -4.15
C LYS A 59 -1.31 -0.80 -3.40
N LEU A 60 -2.49 -0.59 -2.84
CA LEU A 60 -2.73 0.53 -1.93
C LEU A 60 -2.18 0.17 -0.56
N GLN A 61 -1.18 0.90 -0.08
CA GLN A 61 -0.58 0.67 1.23
C GLN A 61 -1.43 1.24 2.36
N HIS A 62 -1.14 0.83 3.60
CA HIS A 62 -1.84 1.34 4.78
C HIS A 62 -1.60 2.83 5.04
N ASP A 63 -0.48 3.37 4.55
CA ASP A 63 -0.19 4.80 4.59
C ASP A 63 -0.83 5.58 3.42
N MET A 64 -1.72 4.93 2.65
CA MET A 64 -2.42 5.47 1.48
C MET A 64 -1.56 5.71 0.23
N SER A 65 -0.27 5.39 0.26
CA SER A 65 0.59 5.42 -0.93
C SER A 65 0.33 4.24 -1.88
N TRP A 66 0.58 4.45 -3.17
CA TRP A 66 0.51 3.39 -4.19
C TRP A 66 1.86 2.73 -4.42
N THR A 67 1.94 1.41 -4.29
CA THR A 67 3.13 0.64 -4.65
C THR A 67 2.90 -0.12 -5.96
N PRO A 68 3.73 0.07 -6.99
CA PRO A 68 3.57 -0.65 -8.26
C PRO A 68 3.82 -2.14 -8.07
N PHE A 69 3.15 -2.96 -8.90
CA PHE A 69 3.09 -4.40 -8.71
C PHE A 69 4.46 -5.08 -8.63
N GLY A 70 5.42 -4.66 -9.46
CA GLY A 70 6.78 -5.21 -9.44
C GLY A 70 7.59 -4.88 -8.17
N GLU A 71 7.15 -3.92 -7.37
CA GLU A 71 7.82 -3.53 -6.12
C GLU A 71 7.09 -4.05 -4.88
N ILE A 72 5.90 -4.64 -5.04
CA ILE A 72 5.10 -5.17 -3.92
C ILE A 72 5.91 -6.19 -3.13
N GLU A 73 6.49 -7.19 -3.79
CA GLU A 73 7.21 -8.28 -3.11
C GLU A 73 8.39 -7.78 -2.28
N LYS A 74 9.17 -6.85 -2.84
CA LYS A 74 10.30 -6.23 -2.15
C LYS A 74 9.81 -5.47 -0.91
N ARG A 75 8.79 -4.63 -1.07
CA ARG A 75 8.28 -3.80 0.02
C ARG A 75 7.61 -4.63 1.12
N ASP A 76 6.90 -5.69 0.75
CA ASP A 76 6.28 -6.63 1.68
C ASP A 76 7.35 -7.39 2.48
N ALA A 77 8.44 -7.82 1.83
CA ALA A 77 9.59 -8.43 2.51
C ALA A 77 10.27 -7.47 3.49
N GLU A 78 10.48 -6.20 3.11
CA GLU A 78 11.03 -5.17 4.01
C GLU A 78 10.12 -4.96 5.23
N ILE A 79 8.81 -4.86 5.03
CA ILE A 79 7.83 -4.72 6.12
C ILE A 79 7.84 -5.96 7.03
N ASN A 80 7.90 -7.16 6.46
CA ASN A 80 7.94 -8.41 7.24
C ASN A 80 9.18 -8.52 8.13
N ILE A 81 10.34 -8.08 7.64
CA ILE A 81 11.58 -8.04 8.43
C ILE A 81 11.42 -7.08 9.61
N ILE A 82 10.85 -5.90 9.38
CA ILE A 82 10.58 -4.91 10.43
C ILE A 82 9.60 -5.46 11.47
N ASP A 83 8.49 -6.06 11.04
CA ASP A 83 7.50 -6.69 11.91
C ASP A 83 8.15 -7.76 12.81
N LYS A 84 8.99 -8.62 12.21
CA LYS A 84 9.72 -9.65 12.96
C LYS A 84 10.65 -9.04 14.02
N LEU A 85 11.36 -7.96 13.70
CA LEU A 85 12.24 -7.26 14.65
C LEU A 85 11.46 -6.55 15.76
N LEU A 86 10.28 -6.01 15.47
CA LEU A 86 9.41 -5.42 16.48
C LEU A 86 8.85 -6.49 17.43
N ASN A 87 8.38 -7.61 16.88
CA ASN A 87 7.81 -8.69 17.67
C ASN A 87 8.87 -9.35 18.58
N ASP A 88 10.12 -9.48 18.10
CA ASP A 88 11.24 -10.00 18.89
C ASP A 88 11.60 -9.07 20.08
N GLN A 89 11.40 -7.76 19.91
CA GLN A 89 11.64 -6.75 20.95
C GLN A 89 10.49 -6.60 21.96
N ILE A 90 9.38 -7.32 21.83
CA ILE A 90 8.32 -7.39 22.87
C ILE A 90 8.69 -8.38 24.00
N ALA A 91 9.98 -8.71 24.15
CA ALA A 91 10.57 -9.20 25.39
C ALA A 91 11.32 -8.07 26.12
N LEU A 92 10.75 -6.87 26.20
CA LEU A 92 11.24 -5.89 27.17
C LEU A 92 10.91 -6.42 28.57
N PRO A 93 11.88 -6.52 29.50
CA PRO A 93 11.54 -6.81 30.88
C PRO A 93 10.55 -5.76 31.35
N SER A 94 9.49 -6.20 32.04
CA SER A 94 8.54 -5.34 32.73
C SER A 94 9.33 -4.21 33.39
N SER A 95 9.03 -2.95 33.06
CA SER A 95 9.63 -1.81 33.74
C SER A 95 9.18 -1.83 35.19
N ASP A 96 9.89 -2.59 36.02
CA ASP A 96 9.79 -2.55 37.47
C ASP A 96 10.44 -1.23 37.91
N GLU A 97 9.54 -0.27 38.12
CA GLU A 97 9.69 0.93 38.93
C GLU A 97 10.58 2.08 38.39
N PRO A 98 10.07 3.32 38.34
CA PRO A 98 10.95 4.48 38.20
C PRO A 98 11.82 4.61 39.46
N ASN A 99 13.14 4.51 39.26
CA ASN A 99 14.15 4.66 40.31
C ASN A 99 14.20 6.12 40.83
N PHE A 100 13.28 6.49 41.72
CA PHE A 100 13.28 7.76 42.45
C PHE A 100 14.14 7.67 43.73
N ARG A 101 15.35 7.11 43.63
CA ARG A 101 16.33 7.19 44.73
C ARG A 101 17.07 8.51 44.68
N GLY A 102 16.49 9.56 45.24
CA GLY A 102 17.22 10.82 45.44
C GLY A 102 16.42 12.07 45.77
N LEU A 103 15.09 12.03 45.79
CA LEU A 103 14.27 13.17 46.22
C LEU A 103 13.95 13.05 47.72
N THR A 104 14.96 13.18 48.57
CA THR A 104 14.74 13.48 49.99
C THR A 104 14.82 14.99 50.18
N TYR A 105 13.74 15.53 50.75
CA TYR A 105 13.48 16.93 51.06
C TYR A 105 14.47 17.52 52.08
#